data_AF-A0A2T6BVZ6-F1
#
_entry.id   AF-A0A2T6BVZ6-F1
#
_cell.length_a   1.000
_cell.length_b   1.000
_cell.length_c   1.000
_cell.angle_alpha   90.00
_cell.angle_beta   90.00
_cell.angle_gamma   90.00
#
_symmetry.space_group_name_H-M   'P 1'
#
loop_
_entity.id
_entity.type
_entity.pdbx_description
1 polymer ?
#
loop_
_entity_poly.entity_id
_entity_poly.type
_entity_poly.pdbx_seq_one_letter_code
_entity_poly.pdbx_strand_id
1 'polypeptide(L)' 'MITQLRTHIKNALTEVNSQNAPNVYTAIADEQGYKNIEQRIIEMMARENLTASACIVHIENSL' A
#
# COMPACT_ATOMS: atom_id res chain seq x y z
N MET A 1 -17.60 -1.15 6.35
CA MET A 1 -16.26 -1.30 6.96
C MET A 1 -15.16 -1.56 5.91
N ILE A 2 -15.25 -2.61 5.08
CA ILE A 2 -14.23 -2.89 4.03
C ILE A 2 -14.07 -1.74 3.02
N THR A 3 -15.16 -1.11 2.60
CA THR A 3 -15.12 -0.03 1.60
C THR A 3 -14.35 1.21 2.08
N GLN A 4 -14.46 1.56 3.36
CA GLN A 4 -13.73 2.69 3.93
C GLN A 4 -12.23 2.41 4.03
N LEU A 5 -11.87 1.19 4.43
CA LEU A 5 -10.46 0.75 4.50
C LEU A 5 -9.82 0.81 3.11
N ARG A 6 -10.48 0.26 2.09
CA ARG A 6 -9.97 0.32 0.70
C ARG A 6 -9.83 1.75 0.19
N THR A 7 -10.77 2.64 0.50
CA THR A 7 -10.64 4.07 0.16
C THR A 7 -9.44 4.70 0.85
N HIS A 8 -9.19 4.39 2.13
CA HIS A 8 -8.00 4.88 2.84
C HIS A 8 -6.70 4.38 2.21
N ILE A 9 -6.63 3.10 1.86
CA ILE A 9 -5.45 2.50 1.21
C ILE A 9 -5.24 3.14 -0.16
N LYS A 10 -6.30 3.30 -0.96
CA LYS A 10 -6.23 3.96 -2.25
C LYS A 10 -5.68 5.39 -2.11
N ASN A 11 -6.18 6.17 -1.16
CA ASN A 11 -5.69 7.53 -0.92
C ASN A 11 -4.20 7.51 -0.59
N ALA A 12 -3.75 6.64 0.32
CA ALA A 12 -2.34 6.51 0.67
C ALA A 12 -1.47 6.09 -0.52
N LEU A 13 -1.95 5.17 -1.36
CA LEU A 13 -1.25 4.76 -2.59
C LEU A 13 -1.24 5.86 -3.66
N THR A 14 -2.17 6.82 -3.60
CA THR A 14 -2.18 7.97 -4.53
C THR A 14 -1.10 8.99 -4.15
N GLU A 15 -0.68 9.01 -2.88
CA GLU A 15 0.43 9.84 -2.39
C GLU A 15 1.80 9.23 -2.70
N VAL A 16 1.86 7.96 -3.12
CA VAL A 16 3.09 7.28 -3.54
C VAL A 16 3.58 7.82 -4.88
N ASN A 17 4.87 8.13 -4.95
CA ASN A 17 5.57 8.60 -6.12
C ASN A 17 6.98 7.99 -6.17
N SER A 18 7.67 8.21 -7.29
CA SER A 18 9.02 7.69 -7.52
C SER A 18 10.10 8.23 -6.56
N GLN A 19 9.82 9.25 -5.76
CA GLN A 19 10.76 9.82 -4.78
C GLN A 19 10.56 9.26 -3.37
N ASN A 20 9.32 8.94 -2.96
CA ASN A 20 9.02 8.50 -1.60
C ASN A 20 9.01 6.97 -1.43
N ALA A 21 8.54 6.22 -2.44
CA ALA A 21 8.49 4.77 -2.44
C ALA A 21 8.61 4.27 -3.90
N PRO A 22 9.83 4.31 -4.48
CA PRO A 22 10.05 3.99 -5.89
C PRO A 22 9.63 2.57 -6.28
N ASN A 23 9.90 1.56 -5.44
CA ASN A 23 9.55 0.17 -5.75
C ASN A 23 8.03 -0.04 -5.72
N VAL A 24 7.35 0.51 -4.72
CA VAL A 24 5.89 0.49 -4.62
C VAL A 24 5.28 1.27 -5.78
N TYR A 25 5.82 2.45 -6.14
CA TYR A 25 5.37 3.23 -7.28
C TYR A 25 5.43 2.43 -8.59
N THR A 26 6.52 1.69 -8.81
CA THR A 26 6.64 0.80 -9.97
C THR A 26 5.69 -0.38 -9.87
N ALA A 27 5.51 -0.97 -8.68
CA ALA A 27 4.62 -2.12 -8.49
C ALA A 27 3.15 -1.75 -8.72
N ILE A 28 2.69 -0.60 -8.25
CA ILE A 28 1.30 -0.16 -8.43
C ILE A 28 0.98 0.35 -9.85
N ALA A 29 1.99 0.47 -10.72
CA ALA A 29 1.78 0.87 -12.12
C ALA A 29 1.01 -0.20 -12.92
N ASP A 30 1.06 -1.46 -12.47
CA ASP A 30 0.28 -2.56 -13.01
C ASP A 30 -0.91 -2.92 -12.10
N GLU A 31 -2.02 -3.41 -12.68
CA GLU A 31 -3.23 -3.74 -11.94
C GLU A 31 -3.01 -4.90 -10.94
N GLN A 32 -2.23 -5.90 -11.33
CA GLN A 32 -1.92 -7.04 -10.47
C GLN A 32 -0.99 -6.61 -9.34
N GLY A 33 -0.01 -5.76 -9.64
CA GLY A 33 0.86 -5.17 -8.62
C GLY A 33 0.08 -4.30 -7.63
N TYR A 34 -0.84 -3.44 -8.09
CA TYR A 34 -1.73 -2.68 -7.23
C TYR A 34 -2.52 -3.58 -6.26
N LYS A 35 -3.16 -4.64 -6.78
CA LYS A 35 -3.94 -5.59 -5.96
C LYS A 35 -3.07 -6.31 -4.93
N ASN A 36 -1.84 -6.69 -5.29
CA ASN A 36 -0.90 -7.31 -4.36
C ASN A 36 -0.49 -6.36 -3.24
N ILE A 37 -0.17 -5.10 -3.56
CA ILE A 37 0.18 -4.09 -2.56
C ILE A 37 -1.02 -3.80 -1.65
N GLU A 38 -2.21 -3.60 -2.22
CA GLU A 38 -3.45 -3.39 -1.45
C GLU A 38 -3.69 -4.53 -0.46
N GLN A 39 -3.59 -5.79 -0.90
CA GLN A 39 -3.80 -6.97 -0.07
C GLN A 39 -2.76 -7.04 1.07
N ARG A 40 -1.48 -6.79 0.80
CA ARG A 40 -0.43 -6.77 1.84
C ARG A 40 -0.68 -5.68 2.88
N ILE A 41 -1.14 -4.50 2.45
CA ILE A 41 -1.50 -3.42 3.38
C ILE A 41 -2.67 -3.86 4.27
N ILE A 42 -3.73 -4.45 3.70
CA ILE A 42 -4.88 -4.95 4.48
C ILE A 42 -4.43 -5.96 5.54
N GLU A 43 -3.56 -6.90 5.18
CA GLU A 43 -3.05 -7.93 6.08
C GLU A 43 -2.20 -7.36 7.22
N MET A 44 -1.32 -6.40 6.93
CA MET A 44 -0.51 -5.73 7.96
C MET A 44 -1.35 -4.82 8.86
N MET A 45 -2.30 -4.07 8.31
CA MET A 45 -3.22 -3.26 9.13
C MET A 45 -4.05 -4.16 10.06
N ALA A 46 -4.46 -5.34 9.61
CA ALA A 46 -5.21 -6.30 10.42
C ALA A 46 -4.37 -6.99 11.50
N ARG A 47 -3.10 -7.33 11.21
CA ARG A 47 -2.20 -8.01 12.16
C ARG A 47 -1.52 -7.07 13.14
N GLU A 48 -1.00 -5.96 12.64
CA GLU A 48 -0.05 -5.10 13.35
C GLU A 48 -0.66 -3.75 13.75
N ASN A 49 -1.92 -3.50 13.39
CA ASN A 49 -2.63 -2.23 13.64
C ASN A 49 -1.86 -1.02 13.09
N LEU A 50 -1.11 -1.22 12.00
CA LEU A 50 -0.35 -0.17 11.32
C LEU A 50 -1.26 0.72 10.48
N THR A 51 -0.77 1.91 10.15
CA THR A 51 -1.41 2.78 9.16
C THR A 51 -1.02 2.38 7.75
N ALA A 52 -1.83 2.73 6.74
CA ALA A 52 -1.54 2.41 5.34
C ALA A 52 -0.16 2.97 4.90
N SER A 53 0.20 4.18 5.33
CA SER A 53 1.51 4.79 5.03
C SER A 53 2.68 4.03 5.64
N ALA A 54 2.54 3.56 6.89
CA ALA A 54 3.56 2.72 7.53
C ALA A 54 3.72 1.37 6.81
N CYS A 55 2.59 0.77 6.38
CA CYS A 55 2.59 -0.44 5.58
C CYS A 55 3.31 -0.25 4.24
N ILE A 56 3.10 0.88 3.55
CA ILE A 56 3.78 1.22 2.29
C ILE A 56 5.30 1.26 2.49
N VAL A 57 5.78 1.91 3.55
CA VAL A 57 7.23 1.95 3.87
C VAL A 57 7.78 0.55 4.15
N HIS A 58 7.03 -0.29 4.87
CA HIS A 58 7.43 -1.67 5.12
C HIS A 58 7.51 -2.52 3.84
N ILE A 59 6.53 -2.35 2.95
CA ILE A 59 6.49 -3.05 1.67
C ILE A 59 7.62 -2.58 0.76
N GLU A 60 7.88 -1.27 0.70
CA GLU A 60 8.98 -0.68 -0.06
C GLU A 60 10.33 -1.28 0.32
N ASN A 61 10.58 -1.45 1.64
CA ASN A 61 11.81 -2.06 2.14
C ASN A 61 11.86 -3.60 1.93
N SER A 62 10.74 -4.24 1.59
CA SER A 62 10.65 -5.69 1.37
C SER A 62 10.58 -6.10 -0.10
N LEU A 63 10.52 -5.15 -1.03
CA LEU A 63 10.53 -5.35 -2.49
C LEU A 63 11.96 -5.27 -3.02
#